data_AF-A0AA37I1V5-F1
#
_entry.id   AF-A0AA37I1V5-F1
#
_cell.length_a   1.000
_cell.length_b   1.000
_cell.length_c   1.000
_cell.angle_alpha   90.00
_cell.angle_beta   90.00
_cell.angle_gamma   90.00
#
_symmetry.space_group_name_H-M   'P 1'
#
loop_
_entity.id
_entity.type
_entity.pdbx_description
1 polymer ?
#
loop_
_entity_poly.entity_id
_entity_poly.type
_entity_poly.pdbx_seq_one_letter_code
_entity_poly.pdbx_strand_id
1 'polypeptide(L)'
;MAGIEFSSCSSDTVNTDTWGSGVAAMFQNMKGNYSCYLDMPDNTRKSLNIAISDVTKNSYGTAVQVVDFPIDVILSKLYPNDYQYVSSVNVDTYESPIDSVGASSSVFLLFKTNNDYTENLNFSFVRDGVSHQGWAKVSVQGVYTYTNNNMTFYFSVNDLVLDDQDKSNLTPILFQAEGTKTSSTK
;
A
#
# COMPACT_ATOMS: atom_id res chain seq x y z
N MET A 1 -27.47 11.03 4.14
CA MET A 1 -26.14 10.41 3.99
C MET A 1 -25.16 11.54 3.76
N ALA A 2 -24.31 11.84 4.74
CA ALA A 2 -23.24 12.82 4.55
C ALA A 2 -22.18 12.19 3.64
N GLY A 3 -21.84 12.86 2.54
CA GLY A 3 -20.83 12.41 1.59
C GLY A 3 -19.46 12.32 2.26
N ILE A 4 -18.68 11.31 1.89
CA ILE A 4 -17.26 11.24 2.24
C ILE A 4 -16.55 12.29 1.39
N GLU A 5 -16.13 13.40 1.99
CA GLU A 5 -15.33 14.41 1.31
C GLU A 5 -13.86 13.97 1.30
N PHE A 6 -13.36 13.62 0.10
CA PHE A 6 -11.94 13.38 -0.13
C PHE A 6 -11.29 14.72 -0.50
N SER A 7 -10.30 15.16 0.27
CA SER A 7 -9.47 16.31 -0.07
C SER A 7 -8.21 15.83 -0.81
N SER A 8 -7.96 16.35 -2.01
CA SER A 8 -6.72 16.09 -2.76
C SER A 8 -5.54 16.79 -2.08
N CYS A 9 -4.46 16.06 -1.83
CA CYS A 9 -3.20 16.53 -1.30
C CYS A 9 -2.32 17.23 -2.37
N SER A 10 -2.74 17.19 -3.64
CA SER A 10 -1.97 17.65 -4.81
C SER A 10 -2.24 19.10 -5.25
N SER A 11 -3.11 19.85 -4.55
CA SER A 11 -3.40 21.25 -4.86
C SER A 11 -3.34 22.10 -3.60
N ASP A 12 -2.42 23.08 -3.55
CA ASP A 12 -2.21 24.10 -2.50
C ASP A 12 -3.41 25.03 -2.22
N THR A 13 -4.61 24.67 -2.67
CA THR A 13 -5.84 25.44 -2.47
C THR A 13 -6.97 24.51 -2.02
N VAL A 14 -6.86 23.98 -0.79
CA VAL A 14 -7.98 23.31 -0.12
C VAL A 14 -8.79 24.38 0.60
N ASN A 15 -10.07 24.50 0.28
CA ASN A 15 -11.01 25.33 1.02
C ASN A 15 -11.33 24.63 2.36
N THR A 16 -10.70 25.09 3.44
CA THR A 16 -10.54 24.38 4.72
C THR A 16 -11.68 24.52 5.73
N ASP A 17 -12.80 25.15 5.36
CA ASP A 17 -13.58 25.93 6.33
C ASP A 17 -14.57 25.15 7.21
N THR A 18 -14.37 23.85 7.46
CA THR A 18 -15.08 23.18 8.57
C THR A 18 -14.34 22.03 9.24
N TRP A 19 -13.33 21.41 8.60
CA TRP A 19 -12.63 20.23 9.14
C TRP A 19 -11.08 20.30 9.08
N GLY A 20 -10.51 21.39 8.55
CA GLY A 20 -9.10 21.46 8.14
C GLY A 20 -8.07 21.14 9.23
N SER A 21 -8.25 21.62 10.47
CA SER A 21 -7.26 21.41 11.54
C SER A 21 -7.30 20.02 12.15
N GLY A 22 -8.48 19.41 12.29
CA GLY A 22 -8.65 18.05 12.82
C GLY A 22 -8.14 16.98 11.86
N VAL A 23 -8.45 17.12 10.57
CA VAL A 23 -7.93 16.23 9.51
C VAL A 23 -6.42 16.34 9.41
N ALA A 24 -5.87 17.56 9.45
CA ALA A 24 -4.42 17.75 9.42
C ALA A 24 -3.72 17.08 10.62
N ALA A 25 -4.27 17.22 11.84
CA ALA A 25 -3.71 16.60 13.04
C ALA A 25 -3.76 15.05 12.97
N MET A 26 -4.89 14.48 12.53
CA MET A 26 -5.00 13.03 12.32
C MET A 26 -4.05 12.54 11.23
N PHE A 27 -3.89 13.30 10.14
CA PHE A 27 -2.96 12.96 9.06
C PHE A 27 -1.50 12.98 9.53
N GLN A 28 -1.09 13.98 10.31
CA GLN A 28 0.24 13.97 10.92
C GLN A 28 0.41 12.78 11.89
N ASN A 29 -0.62 12.46 12.69
CA ASN A 29 -0.54 11.29 13.58
C ASN A 29 -0.59 9.95 12.82
N MET A 30 -1.10 9.92 11.58
CA MET A 30 -1.06 8.73 10.73
C MET A 30 0.36 8.41 10.26
N LYS A 31 1.28 9.39 10.21
CA LYS A 31 2.67 9.14 9.80
C LYS A 31 3.42 8.31 10.84
N GLY A 32 4.18 7.32 10.40
CA GLY A 32 5.01 6.45 11.23
C GLY A 32 5.17 5.05 10.65
N ASN A 33 5.77 4.16 11.45
CA ASN A 33 5.95 2.76 11.10
C ASN A 33 4.80 1.92 11.67
N TYR A 34 4.40 0.89 10.95
CA TYR A 34 3.32 -0.02 11.31
C TYR A 34 3.83 -1.46 11.22
N SER A 35 3.65 -2.19 12.32
CA SER A 35 3.83 -3.65 12.33
C SER A 35 2.49 -4.26 11.95
N CYS A 36 2.42 -4.79 10.73
CA CYS A 36 1.21 -5.34 10.16
C CYS A 36 1.30 -6.85 10.02
N TYR A 37 0.14 -7.47 9.91
CA TYR A 37 0.02 -8.85 9.52
C TYR A 37 -0.89 -8.97 8.32
N LEU A 38 -0.53 -9.90 7.44
CA LEU A 38 -1.28 -10.29 6.28
C LEU A 38 -1.53 -11.79 6.31
N ASP A 39 -2.78 -12.18 6.10
CA ASP A 39 -3.15 -13.58 5.93
C ASP A 39 -2.87 -14.00 4.49
N MET A 40 -2.03 -15.00 4.35
CA MET A 40 -1.61 -15.57 3.07
C MET A 40 -2.66 -16.55 2.54
N PRO A 41 -2.70 -16.82 1.22
CA PRO A 41 -3.64 -17.78 0.64
C PRO A 41 -3.53 -19.21 1.19
N ASP A 42 -2.40 -19.59 1.77
CA ASP A 42 -2.17 -20.87 2.44
C ASP A 42 -2.61 -20.88 3.92
N ASN A 43 -3.32 -19.82 4.37
CA ASN A 43 -3.72 -19.56 5.75
C ASN A 43 -2.56 -19.35 6.73
N THR A 44 -1.35 -19.07 6.23
CA THR A 44 -0.26 -18.61 7.10
C THR A 44 -0.36 -17.11 7.33
N ARG A 45 0.24 -16.63 8.43
CA ARG A 45 0.27 -15.21 8.76
C ARG A 45 1.68 -14.67 8.53
N LYS A 46 1.81 -13.71 7.62
CA LYS A 46 3.09 -13.06 7.31
C LYS A 46 3.15 -11.67 7.95
N SER A 47 4.25 -11.38 8.61
CA SER A 47 4.53 -10.04 9.14
C SER A 47 4.92 -9.11 7.99
N LEU A 48 4.40 -7.89 8.01
CA LEU A 48 4.69 -6.86 7.01
C LEU A 48 4.95 -5.54 7.71
N ASN A 49 6.09 -4.91 7.42
CA ASN A 49 6.39 -3.57 7.93
C ASN A 49 6.03 -2.53 6.88
N ILE A 50 5.19 -1.58 7.26
CA ILE A 50 4.74 -0.49 6.40
C ILE A 50 5.12 0.83 7.05
N ALA A 51 5.71 1.74 6.28
CA ALA A 51 5.99 3.10 6.73
C ALA A 51 5.10 4.10 5.98
N ILE A 52 4.58 5.09 6.71
CA ILE A 52 3.98 6.28 6.14
C ILE A 52 4.85 7.46 6.54
N SER A 53 5.58 8.04 5.60
CA SER A 53 6.56 9.09 5.90
C SER A 53 6.64 10.14 4.80
N ASP A 54 7.21 11.29 5.11
CA ASP A 54 7.49 12.31 4.10
C ASP A 54 8.70 11.87 3.28
N VAL A 55 8.52 11.73 1.96
CA VAL A 55 9.59 11.29 1.06
C VAL A 55 10.29 12.49 0.44
N THR A 56 11.62 12.46 0.51
CA THR A 56 12.50 13.51 -0.02
C THR A 56 12.88 13.31 -1.48
N LYS A 57 12.70 12.10 -2.03
CA LYS A 57 13.29 11.71 -3.31
C LYS A 57 12.63 12.39 -4.51
N ASN A 58 11.32 12.65 -4.45
CA ASN A 58 10.55 13.14 -5.59
C ASN A 58 9.69 14.39 -5.32
N SER A 59 9.83 15.08 -4.17
CA SER A 59 9.06 16.31 -3.81
C SER A 59 7.53 16.17 -3.70
N TYR A 60 6.98 14.96 -3.65
CA TYR A 60 5.52 14.70 -3.71
C TYR A 60 4.81 14.51 -2.35
N GLY A 61 5.43 14.92 -1.23
CA GLY A 61 4.77 14.87 0.08
C GLY A 61 4.88 13.52 0.79
N THR A 62 3.84 13.11 1.53
CA THR A 62 3.82 11.89 2.34
C THR A 62 3.50 10.66 1.48
N ALA A 63 4.25 9.56 1.64
CA ALA A 63 4.08 8.32 0.89
C ALA A 63 3.88 7.09 1.80
N VAL A 64 3.27 6.05 1.24
CA VAL A 64 3.28 4.70 1.78
C VAL A 64 4.50 3.97 1.23
N GLN A 65 5.27 3.32 2.10
CA GLN A 65 6.48 2.58 1.77
C GLN A 65 6.44 1.16 2.35
N VAL A 66 6.86 0.18 1.57
CA VAL A 66 6.91 -1.24 1.97
C VAL A 66 8.17 -1.89 1.39
N VAL A 67 9.17 -2.16 2.25
CA VAL A 67 10.49 -2.69 1.83
C VAL A 67 10.39 -4.13 1.33
N ASP A 68 9.69 -4.98 2.07
CA ASP A 68 9.49 -6.40 1.73
C ASP A 68 8.06 -6.62 1.25
N PHE A 69 7.70 -6.02 0.12
CA PHE A 69 6.34 -6.12 -0.40
C PHE A 69 5.94 -7.60 -0.60
N PRO A 70 4.74 -8.04 -0.16
CA PRO A 70 4.36 -9.45 -0.13
C PRO A 70 3.95 -9.96 -1.52
N ILE A 71 4.91 -10.02 -2.44
CA ILE A 71 4.71 -10.44 -3.83
C ILE A 71 4.20 -11.89 -3.94
N ASP A 72 4.39 -12.70 -2.89
CA ASP A 72 3.82 -14.04 -2.72
C ASP A 72 2.31 -14.08 -3.02
N VAL A 73 1.56 -13.04 -2.67
CA VAL A 73 0.12 -12.95 -2.97
C VAL A 73 -0.14 -12.85 -4.48
N ILE A 74 0.73 -12.16 -5.21
CA ILE A 74 0.66 -12.06 -6.68
C ILE A 74 1.08 -13.40 -7.30
N LEU A 75 2.19 -13.97 -6.84
CA LEU A 75 2.76 -15.20 -7.39
C LEU A 75 1.84 -16.42 -7.17
N SER A 76 1.15 -16.50 -6.03
CA SER A 76 0.14 -17.54 -5.76
C SER A 76 -1.11 -17.41 -6.66
N LYS A 77 -1.42 -16.22 -7.15
CA LYS A 77 -2.48 -16.02 -8.17
C LYS A 77 -2.01 -16.35 -9.58
N LEU A 78 -0.75 -16.03 -9.92
CA LEU A 78 -0.13 -16.39 -11.19
C LEU A 78 0.05 -17.91 -11.32
N TYR A 79 0.39 -18.58 -10.22
CA TYR A 79 0.74 -19.99 -10.18
C TYR A 79 -0.05 -20.74 -9.09
N PRO A 80 -1.38 -20.85 -9.20
CA PRO A 80 -2.23 -21.37 -8.12
C PRO A 80 -1.92 -22.83 -7.74
N ASN A 81 -1.38 -23.63 -8.66
CA ASN A 81 -1.03 -25.03 -8.41
C ASN A 81 0.48 -25.27 -8.28
N ASP A 82 1.31 -24.26 -8.61
CA ASP A 82 2.75 -24.41 -8.79
C ASP A 82 3.55 -23.42 -7.94
N TYR A 83 2.88 -22.66 -7.06
CA TYR A 83 3.53 -21.65 -6.21
C TYR A 83 4.65 -22.25 -5.33
N GLN A 84 4.49 -23.50 -4.91
CA GLN A 84 5.50 -24.24 -4.14
C GLN A 84 6.85 -24.44 -4.87
N TYR A 85 6.89 -24.24 -6.19
CA TYR A 85 8.11 -24.31 -7.00
C TYR A 85 8.75 -22.94 -7.26
N VAL A 86 8.17 -21.87 -6.70
CA VAL A 86 8.72 -20.52 -6.71
C VAL A 86 9.78 -20.38 -5.61
N SER A 87 10.90 -19.78 -5.95
CA SER A 87 12.04 -19.54 -5.06
C SER A 87 12.76 -18.24 -5.42
N SER A 88 13.75 -17.85 -4.61
CA SER A 88 14.64 -16.70 -4.88
C SER A 88 13.90 -15.41 -5.26
N VAL A 89 12.86 -15.10 -4.49
CA VAL A 89 12.03 -13.91 -4.71
C VAL A 89 12.79 -12.66 -4.30
N ASN A 90 12.91 -11.70 -5.20
CA ASN A 90 13.44 -10.36 -4.95
C ASN A 90 12.44 -9.32 -5.45
N VAL A 91 12.17 -8.31 -4.65
CA VAL A 91 11.18 -7.27 -4.93
C VAL A 91 11.76 -5.93 -4.51
N ASP A 92 11.53 -4.90 -5.34
CA ASP A 92 11.90 -3.53 -4.98
C ASP A 92 11.04 -3.05 -3.79
N THR A 93 11.55 -2.03 -3.09
CA THR A 93 10.70 -1.32 -2.12
C THR A 93 9.55 -0.65 -2.85
N TYR A 94 8.32 -1.00 -2.47
CA TYR A 94 7.14 -0.28 -2.94
C TYR A 94 7.11 1.10 -2.27
N GLU A 95 6.89 2.14 -3.07
CA GLU A 95 6.65 3.50 -2.62
C GLU A 95 5.52 4.10 -3.46
N SER A 96 4.54 4.75 -2.84
CA SER A 96 3.53 5.51 -3.57
C SER A 96 3.03 6.70 -2.75
N PRO A 97 3.01 7.92 -3.32
CA PRO A 97 2.57 9.12 -2.62
C PRO A 97 1.09 9.06 -2.30
N ILE A 98 0.70 9.62 -1.17
CA ILE A 98 -0.71 9.80 -0.79
C ILE A 98 -1.28 10.95 -1.62
N ASP A 99 -2.34 10.66 -2.39
CA ASP A 99 -3.01 11.66 -3.23
C ASP A 99 -4.19 12.33 -2.54
N SER A 100 -4.93 11.60 -1.70
CA SER A 100 -6.07 12.20 -1.01
C SER A 100 -6.30 11.59 0.36
N VAL A 101 -6.80 12.43 1.26
CA VAL A 101 -7.26 12.03 2.59
C VAL A 101 -8.67 12.55 2.83
N GLY A 102 -9.43 11.82 3.64
CA GLY A 102 -10.76 12.22 4.08
C GLY A 102 -11.02 11.72 5.49
N ALA A 103 -11.88 12.40 6.25
CA ALA A 103 -12.32 11.92 7.55
C ALA A 103 -13.79 11.50 7.47
N SER A 104 -14.09 10.27 7.90
CA SER A 104 -15.49 9.82 8.05
C SER A 104 -16.05 10.15 9.44
N SER A 105 -15.18 10.46 10.41
CA SER A 105 -15.50 10.94 11.75
C SER A 105 -14.25 11.53 12.41
N SER A 106 -14.37 12.05 13.63
CA SER A 106 -13.21 12.48 14.44
C SER A 106 -12.27 11.33 14.86
N VAL A 107 -12.63 10.07 14.56
CA VAL A 107 -11.88 8.87 14.95
C VAL A 107 -11.24 8.16 13.76
N PHE A 108 -11.77 8.34 12.55
CA PHE A 108 -11.33 7.63 11.35
C PHE A 108 -10.86 8.58 10.26
N LEU A 109 -9.64 8.35 9.79
CA LEU A 109 -9.08 8.97 8.60
C LEU A 109 -8.92 7.91 7.51
N LEU A 110 -9.36 8.22 6.31
CA LEU A 110 -9.17 7.42 5.11
C LEU A 110 -8.12 8.08 4.23
N PHE A 111 -7.31 7.28 3.54
CA PHE A 111 -6.40 7.79 2.51
C PHE A 111 -6.40 6.88 1.28
N LYS A 112 -5.95 7.44 0.15
CA LYS A 112 -5.61 6.67 -1.05
C LYS A 112 -4.29 7.18 -1.63
N THR A 113 -3.50 6.28 -2.23
CA THR A 113 -2.30 6.66 -2.97
C THR A 113 -2.63 7.15 -4.38
N ASN A 114 -1.68 7.85 -4.99
CA ASN A 114 -1.84 8.44 -6.31
C ASN A 114 -1.92 7.37 -7.40
N ASN A 115 -3.03 7.35 -8.13
CA ASN A 115 -3.24 6.41 -9.24
C ASN A 115 -2.45 6.81 -10.50
N ASP A 116 -2.05 8.08 -10.62
CA ASP A 116 -1.20 8.59 -11.70
C ASP A 116 0.29 8.42 -11.39
N TYR A 117 0.63 7.82 -10.24
CA TYR A 117 2.02 7.47 -9.93
C TYR A 117 2.51 6.37 -10.88
N THR A 118 3.56 6.68 -11.64
CA THR A 118 4.00 5.83 -12.76
C THR A 118 5.12 4.86 -12.42
N GLU A 119 5.69 4.91 -11.22
CA GLU A 119 6.74 3.94 -10.87
C GLU A 119 6.14 2.55 -10.66
N ASN A 120 6.77 1.57 -11.28
CA ASN A 120 6.36 0.18 -11.15
C ASN A 120 7.07 -0.47 -9.96
N LEU A 121 6.38 -1.39 -9.30
CA LEU A 121 7.01 -2.33 -8.38
C LEU A 121 7.65 -3.46 -9.18
N ASN A 122 8.97 -3.43 -9.37
CA ASN A 122 9.66 -4.51 -10.07
C ASN A 122 9.93 -5.68 -9.12
N PHE A 123 9.90 -6.88 -9.67
CA PHE A 123 10.20 -8.10 -8.94
C PHE A 123 10.84 -9.15 -9.86
N SER A 124 11.49 -10.11 -9.24
CA SER A 124 12.07 -11.27 -9.90
C SER A 124 11.94 -12.50 -9.01
N PHE A 125 11.90 -13.67 -9.62
CA PHE A 125 11.86 -14.95 -8.92
C PHE A 125 12.41 -16.05 -9.82
N VAL A 126 12.65 -17.22 -9.24
CA VAL A 126 13.01 -18.44 -9.95
C VAL A 126 11.89 -19.46 -9.81
N ARG A 127 11.41 -20.01 -10.92
CA ARG A 127 10.45 -21.12 -10.94
C ARG A 127 10.98 -22.22 -11.82
N ASP A 128 11.00 -23.45 -11.31
CA ASP A 128 11.52 -24.63 -12.04
C ASP A 128 12.95 -24.44 -12.59
N GLY A 129 13.77 -23.66 -11.87
CA GLY A 129 15.14 -23.33 -12.28
C GLY A 129 15.25 -22.24 -13.37
N VAL A 130 14.13 -21.66 -13.81
CA VAL A 130 14.09 -20.56 -14.78
C VAL A 130 13.87 -19.24 -14.04
N SER A 131 14.69 -18.23 -14.36
CA SER A 131 14.53 -16.88 -13.83
C SER A 131 13.46 -16.12 -14.59
N HIS A 132 12.61 -15.42 -13.84
CA HIS A 132 11.52 -14.61 -14.33
C HIS A 132 11.64 -13.18 -13.80
N GLN A 133 11.19 -12.21 -14.58
CA GLN A 133 11.15 -10.80 -14.19
C GLN A 133 9.78 -10.22 -14.51
N GLY A 134 9.28 -9.37 -13.61
CA GLY A 134 7.99 -8.75 -13.79
C GLY A 134 7.90 -7.41 -13.09
N TRP A 135 6.80 -6.73 -13.36
CA TRP A 135 6.47 -5.50 -12.68
C TRP A 135 4.97 -5.41 -12.44
N ALA A 136 4.60 -4.70 -11.37
CA ALA A 136 3.21 -4.50 -10.96
C ALA A 136 2.93 -3.02 -10.71
N LYS A 137 1.73 -2.55 -11.06
CA LYS A 137 1.20 -1.28 -10.57
C LYS A 137 0.29 -1.55 -9.39
N VAL A 138 0.61 -0.93 -8.26
CA VAL A 138 -0.10 -1.13 -7.00
C VAL A 138 -0.67 0.21 -6.55
N SER A 139 -1.95 0.21 -6.16
CA SER A 139 -2.58 1.31 -5.44
C SER A 139 -2.92 0.86 -4.03
N VAL A 140 -2.79 1.76 -3.06
CA VAL A 140 -3.12 1.49 -1.66
C VAL A 140 -4.21 2.44 -1.19
N GLN A 141 -5.19 1.89 -0.51
CA GLN A 141 -6.12 2.64 0.33
C GLN A 141 -5.87 2.25 1.79
N GLY A 142 -6.16 3.15 2.72
CA GLY A 142 -6.07 2.78 4.12
C GLY A 142 -7.07 3.49 5.00
N VAL A 143 -7.34 2.87 6.14
CA VAL A 143 -8.21 3.37 7.20
C VAL A 143 -7.42 3.43 8.49
N TYR A 144 -7.15 4.64 8.94
CA TYR A 144 -6.45 4.93 10.18
C TYR A 144 -7.46 5.22 11.29
N THR A 145 -7.29 4.54 12.42
CA THR A 145 -8.10 4.74 13.63
C THR A 145 -7.28 5.46 14.69
N TYR A 146 -7.63 6.71 14.98
CA TYR A 146 -6.84 7.60 15.83
C TYR A 146 -6.80 7.17 17.30
N THR A 147 -7.86 6.53 17.81
CA THR A 147 -7.98 6.16 19.23
C THR A 147 -7.04 5.04 19.66
N ASN A 148 -6.70 4.12 18.75
CA ASN A 148 -5.85 2.95 19.03
C ASN A 148 -4.59 2.92 18.16
N ASN A 149 -4.39 3.92 17.28
CA ASN A 149 -3.31 3.98 16.31
C ASN A 149 -3.22 2.72 15.42
N ASN A 150 -4.37 2.14 15.09
CA ASN A 150 -4.44 1.02 14.17
C ASN A 150 -4.62 1.51 12.73
N MET A 151 -4.12 0.72 11.81
CA MET A 151 -4.22 0.94 10.39
C MET A 151 -4.64 -0.35 9.69
N THR A 152 -5.61 -0.24 8.80
CA THR A 152 -5.90 -1.27 7.81
C THR A 152 -5.49 -0.74 6.45
N PHE A 153 -4.62 -1.47 5.75
CA PHE A 153 -4.18 -1.20 4.39
C PHE A 153 -4.87 -2.16 3.43
N TYR A 154 -5.41 -1.62 2.35
CA TYR A 154 -5.99 -2.36 1.23
C TYR A 154 -5.12 -2.14 -0.01
N PHE A 155 -4.45 -3.19 -0.45
CA PHE A 155 -3.62 -3.18 -1.64
C PHE A 155 -4.44 -3.68 -2.83
N SER A 156 -4.29 -3.00 -3.97
CA SER A 156 -4.83 -3.45 -5.26
C SER A 156 -3.73 -3.42 -6.30
N VAL A 157 -3.41 -4.59 -6.84
CA VAL A 157 -2.55 -4.73 -8.01
C VAL A 157 -3.42 -4.54 -9.25
N ASN A 158 -3.23 -3.44 -9.97
CA ASN A 158 -4.11 -3.03 -11.06
C ASN A 158 -3.59 -3.45 -12.43
N ASP A 159 -2.28 -3.58 -12.58
CA ASP A 159 -1.56 -3.89 -13.82
C ASP A 159 -0.40 -4.81 -13.46
N LEU A 160 -0.11 -5.79 -14.31
CA LEU A 160 0.88 -6.82 -14.05
C LEU A 160 1.47 -7.34 -15.37
N VAL A 161 2.78 -7.25 -15.50
CA VAL A 161 3.53 -7.84 -16.62
C VAL A 161 4.57 -8.80 -16.08
N LEU A 162 4.72 -9.93 -16.76
CA LEU A 162 5.69 -10.97 -16.42
C LEU A 162 6.33 -11.48 -17.71
N ASP A 163 7.66 -11.46 -17.79
CA ASP A 163 8.44 -11.85 -18.96
C ASP A 163 7.90 -11.24 -20.26
N ASP A 164 7.67 -9.93 -20.23
CA ASP A 164 7.08 -9.13 -21.32
C ASP A 164 5.65 -9.54 -21.74
N GLN A 165 4.99 -10.41 -20.97
CA GLN A 165 3.60 -10.78 -21.18
C GLN A 165 2.68 -10.05 -20.22
N ASP A 166 1.66 -9.40 -20.78
CA ASP A 166 0.58 -8.81 -20.00
C ASP A 166 -0.23 -9.89 -19.28
N LYS A 167 -0.37 -9.72 -17.97
CA LYS A 167 -1.13 -10.57 -17.03
C LYS A 167 -2.27 -9.78 -16.36
N SER A 168 -2.65 -8.62 -16.90
CA SER A 168 -3.73 -7.78 -16.38
C SER A 168 -5.11 -8.45 -16.44
N ASN A 169 -5.26 -9.57 -17.16
CA ASN A 169 -6.46 -10.41 -17.06
C ASN A 169 -6.63 -11.07 -15.67
N LEU A 170 -5.61 -11.03 -14.82
CA LEU A 170 -5.63 -11.54 -13.45
C LEU A 170 -5.83 -10.44 -12.40
N THR A 171 -6.00 -9.18 -12.82
CA THR A 171 -6.18 -8.02 -11.93
C THR A 171 -7.67 -7.62 -11.81
N PRO A 172 -8.09 -6.93 -10.72
CA PRO A 172 -7.28 -6.55 -9.58
C PRO A 172 -6.96 -7.75 -8.66
N ILE A 173 -5.71 -7.84 -8.21
CA ILE A 173 -5.35 -8.74 -7.09
C ILE A 173 -5.44 -7.91 -5.82
N LEU A 174 -6.37 -8.29 -4.94
CA LEU A 174 -6.67 -7.57 -3.70
C LEU A 174 -6.15 -8.33 -2.49
N PHE A 175 -5.55 -7.60 -1.55
CA PHE A 175 -5.20 -8.12 -0.24
C PHE A 175 -5.15 -7.02 0.80
N GLN A 176 -5.29 -7.42 2.06
CA GLN A 176 -5.33 -6.50 3.19
C GLN A 176 -4.25 -6.83 4.21
N ALA A 177 -3.71 -5.79 4.83
CA ALA A 177 -2.82 -5.90 5.97
C ALA A 177 -3.35 -5.03 7.11
N GLU A 178 -3.38 -5.60 8.30
CA GLU A 178 -3.83 -4.90 9.51
C GLU A 178 -2.64 -4.74 10.45
N GLY A 179 -2.44 -3.54 10.97
CA GLY A 179 -1.32 -3.26 11.84
C GLY A 179 -1.58 -2.20 12.88
N THR A 180 -0.69 -2.17 13.85
CA THR A 180 -0.63 -1.14 14.88
C THR A 180 0.63 -0.31 14.68
N LYS A 181 0.49 1.00 14.84
CA LYS A 181 1.62 1.92 14.78
C LYS A 181 2.66 1.52 15.82
N THR A 182 3.90 1.33 15.41
CA THR A 182 4.98 1.05 16.36
C THR A 182 5.40 2.37 17.00
N SER A 183 5.49 2.38 18.33
CA SER A 183 6.07 3.50 19.06
C SER A 183 7.50 3.67 18.56
N SER A 184 7.83 4.84 18.01
CA SER A 184 9.22 5.23 17.81
C SER A 184 9.89 5.22 19.19
N THR A 185 10.61 4.15 19.53
CA THR A 185 11.55 4.17 20.64
C THR A 185 12.54 5.28 20.35
N LYS A 186 12.46 6.33 21.15
CA LYS A 186 13.44 7.41 21.23
C LYS A 186 14.84 6.86 21.48
#